data_AF-A0A9W8NPM1-F1
#
_entry.id   AF-A0A9W8NPM1-F1
#
_cell.length_a   1.000
_cell.length_b   1.000
_cell.length_c   1.000
_cell.angle_alpha   90.00
_cell.angle_beta   90.00
_cell.angle_gamma   90.00
#
_symmetry.space_group_name_H-M   'P 1'
#
loop_
_entity.id
_entity.type
_entity.pdbx_description
1 polymer ?
#
loop_
_entity_poly.entity_id
_entity_poly.type
_entity_poly.pdbx_seq_one_letter_code
_entity_poly.pdbx_strand_id
1 'polypeptide(L)'
;SAPPTAHRQKRLAQTLRWQNDVLPTLIAPYMNYLWQSANLSKEVEVEAVPCTCMDAGQRVLDVVVVRFNKLQKLLLTICHCHPAAVQLMERGLFGSAPKEPTLAVDLHVLDFITRLFLRISPNNTAICNTIEDFLSSQGYQLRGKVS
;
A
#
# COMPACT_ATOMS: atom_id res chain seq x y z
N SER A 1 -13.45 25.45 -22.87
CA SER A 1 -13.39 24.15 -22.16
C SER A 1 -13.73 24.39 -20.69
N ALA A 2 -14.69 23.66 -20.12
CA ALA A 2 -15.06 23.83 -18.72
C ALA A 2 -13.90 23.41 -17.79
N PRO A 3 -13.66 24.11 -16.67
CA PRO A 3 -12.62 23.73 -15.73
C PRO A 3 -12.92 22.35 -15.12
N PRO A 4 -11.91 21.48 -14.93
CA PRO A 4 -12.12 20.17 -14.34
C PRO A 4 -12.62 20.31 -12.89
N THR A 5 -13.55 19.45 -12.49
CA THR A 5 -14.10 19.42 -11.12
C THR A 5 -12.98 19.16 -10.10
N ALA A 6 -13.14 19.66 -8.87
CA ALA A 6 -12.15 19.51 -7.80
C ALA A 6 -11.78 18.03 -7.53
N HIS A 7 -12.73 17.12 -7.64
CA HIS A 7 -12.49 15.68 -7.53
C HIS A 7 -11.58 15.14 -8.65
N ARG A 8 -11.82 15.55 -9.90
CA ARG A 8 -10.99 15.15 -11.04
C ARG A 8 -9.57 15.71 -10.91
N GLN A 9 -9.43 16.94 -10.45
CA GLN A 9 -8.12 17.57 -10.19
C GLN A 9 -7.34 16.82 -9.10
N LYS A 10 -8.00 16.44 -7.99
CA LYS A 10 -7.37 15.64 -6.92
C LYS A 10 -6.90 14.28 -7.42
N ARG A 11 -7.71 13.56 -8.22
CA ARG A 11 -7.31 12.28 -8.83
C ARG A 11 -6.11 12.43 -9.75
N LEU A 12 -6.10 13.44 -10.61
CA LEU A 12 -4.97 13.72 -11.50
C LEU A 12 -3.69 14.03 -10.71
N ALA A 13 -3.79 14.87 -9.68
CA ALA A 13 -2.66 15.18 -8.80
C ALA A 13 -2.13 13.94 -8.08
N GLN A 14 -3.01 13.02 -7.66
CA GLN A 14 -2.61 11.76 -7.05
C GLN A 14 -1.90 10.84 -8.06
N THR A 15 -2.45 10.68 -9.27
CA THR A 15 -1.81 9.89 -10.34
C THR A 15 -0.43 10.43 -10.69
N LEU A 16 -0.27 11.75 -10.81
CA LEU A 16 1.03 12.36 -11.11
C LEU A 16 2.05 12.12 -10.00
N ARG A 17 1.66 12.23 -8.72
CA ARG A 17 2.55 11.92 -7.59
C ARG A 17 2.99 10.47 -7.59
N TRP A 18 2.08 9.53 -7.92
CA TRP A 18 2.45 8.13 -8.05
C TRP A 18 3.53 7.94 -9.12
N GLN A 19 3.31 8.50 -10.31
CA GLN A 19 4.21 8.30 -11.45
C GLN A 19 5.56 8.98 -11.27
N ASN A 20 5.57 10.22 -10.77
CA ASN A 20 6.76 11.06 -10.78
C ASN A 20 7.58 10.96 -9.48
N ASP A 21 6.90 10.81 -8.34
CA ASP A 21 7.55 10.92 -7.04
C ASP A 21 7.73 9.55 -6.37
N VAL A 22 6.68 8.72 -6.36
CA VAL A 22 6.67 7.51 -5.51
C VAL A 22 7.19 6.29 -6.25
N LEU A 23 6.57 5.88 -7.36
CA LEU A 23 6.92 4.64 -8.04
C LEU A 23 8.41 4.52 -8.40
N PRO A 24 9.09 5.58 -8.90
CA PRO A 24 10.52 5.49 -9.20
C PRO A 24 11.35 5.13 -7.96
N THR A 25 10.98 5.65 -6.79
CA THR A 25 11.70 5.36 -5.53
C THR A 25 11.46 3.95 -5.00
N LEU A 26 10.38 3.28 -5.45
CA LEU A 26 10.02 1.94 -4.99
C LEU A 26 10.67 0.81 -5.80
N ILE A 27 11.25 1.10 -6.97
CA ILE A 27 11.82 0.07 -7.85
C ILE A 27 12.92 -0.71 -7.13
N ALA A 28 13.92 -0.02 -6.56
CA ALA A 28 15.04 -0.69 -5.91
C ALA A 28 14.61 -1.45 -4.63
N PRO A 29 13.81 -0.87 -3.71
CA PRO A 29 13.26 -1.59 -2.56
C PRO A 29 12.44 -2.81 -2.95
N TYR A 30 11.61 -2.71 -4.00
CA TYR A 30 10.82 -3.83 -4.51
C TYR A 30 11.70 -4.97 -5.02
N MET A 31 12.71 -4.67 -5.84
CA MET A 31 13.63 -5.68 -6.37
C MET A 31 14.43 -6.36 -5.25
N ASN A 32 14.86 -5.60 -4.24
CA ASN A 32 15.52 -6.13 -3.06
C ASN A 32 14.59 -7.07 -2.26
N TYR A 33 13.33 -6.67 -2.06
CA TYR A 33 12.33 -7.51 -1.39
C TYR A 33 12.06 -8.81 -2.16
N LEU A 34 11.93 -8.76 -3.49
CA LEU A 34 11.77 -9.95 -4.32
C LEU A 34 12.97 -10.90 -4.19
N TRP A 35 14.19 -10.36 -4.17
CA TRP A 35 15.38 -11.17 -4.00
C TRP A 35 15.38 -11.89 -2.63
N GLN A 36 15.10 -11.16 -1.54
CA GLN A 36 15.06 -11.72 -0.18
C GLN A 36 13.94 -12.75 0.01
N SER A 37 12.76 -12.48 -0.55
CA SER A 37 11.59 -13.37 -0.48
C SER A 37 11.65 -14.55 -1.45
N ALA A 38 12.74 -14.68 -2.22
CA ALA A 38 12.85 -15.64 -3.33
C ALA A 38 11.61 -15.60 -4.23
N ASN A 39 11.30 -14.41 -4.75
CA ASN A 39 10.12 -14.07 -5.55
C ASN A 39 8.79 -14.39 -4.85
N LEU A 40 8.58 -13.85 -3.64
CA LEU A 40 7.34 -14.01 -2.85
C LEU A 40 7.05 -15.47 -2.45
N SER A 41 8.07 -16.34 -2.44
CA SER A 41 7.91 -17.73 -1.98
C SER A 41 8.13 -17.87 -0.48
N LYS A 42 8.79 -16.88 0.14
CA LYS A 42 9.10 -16.84 1.56
C LYS A 42 8.66 -15.52 2.17
N GLU A 43 8.17 -15.59 3.40
CA GLU A 43 7.98 -14.39 4.23
C GLU A 43 9.35 -13.81 4.61
N VAL A 44 9.47 -12.49 4.52
CA VAL A 44 10.66 -11.75 4.93
C VAL A 44 10.28 -10.90 6.14
N GLU A 45 10.94 -11.16 7.26
CA GLU A 45 10.83 -10.31 8.43
C GLU A 45 11.76 -9.12 8.25
N VAL A 46 11.19 -7.91 8.23
CA VAL A 46 11.96 -6.67 8.11
C VAL A 46 11.81 -5.88 9.40
N GLU A 47 12.93 -5.76 10.10
CA GLU A 47 13.03 -4.94 11.29
C GLU A 47 12.89 -3.45 10.94
N ALA A 48 12.26 -2.70 11.84
CA ALA A 48 12.18 -1.25 11.69
C ALA A 48 13.55 -0.64 11.99
N VAL A 49 14.24 -0.15 10.95
CA VAL A 49 15.45 0.64 11.13
C VAL A 49 15.04 2.09 11.46
N PRO A 50 15.36 2.61 12.65
CA PRO A 50 15.03 3.99 13.00
C PRO A 50 15.92 4.95 12.20
N CYS A 51 15.34 6.05 11.73
CA CYS A 51 16.13 7.13 11.13
C CYS A 51 16.93 7.86 12.22
N THR A 52 18.23 8.07 11.99
CA THR A 52 19.09 8.93 12.83
C THR A 52 19.02 10.41 12.47
N CYS A 53 18.18 10.76 11.49
CA CYS A 53 17.90 12.14 11.15
C CYS A 53 17.28 12.85 12.36
N MET A 54 17.97 13.86 12.90
CA MET A 54 17.50 14.72 14.01
C MET A 54 16.41 15.71 13.55
N ASP A 55 15.55 15.28 12.62
CA ASP A 55 14.53 16.12 12.01
C ASP A 55 13.33 16.29 12.95
N ALA A 56 12.92 17.53 13.19
CA ALA A 56 11.72 17.87 13.97
C ALA A 56 10.41 17.43 13.27
N GLY A 57 10.49 17.00 12.00
CA GLY A 57 9.36 16.54 11.20
C GLY A 57 8.99 15.06 11.32
N GLN A 58 9.53 14.30 12.29
CA GLN A 58 9.15 12.90 12.49
C GLN A 58 7.67 12.78 12.86
N ARG A 59 6.95 11.90 12.17
CA ARG A 59 5.53 11.65 12.40
C ARG A 59 5.26 10.16 12.44
N VAL A 60 4.30 9.75 13.26
CA VAL A 60 3.83 8.36 13.30
C VAL A 60 2.59 8.22 12.43
N LEU A 61 2.60 7.21 11.56
CA LEU A 61 1.48 6.85 10.69
C LEU A 61 0.94 5.50 11.13
N ASP A 62 -0.35 5.43 11.44
CA ASP A 62 -1.07 4.17 11.69
C ASP A 62 -1.64 3.65 10.36
N VAL A 63 -1.16 2.47 9.95
CA VAL A 63 -1.51 1.83 8.68
C VAL A 63 -2.17 0.49 8.96
N VAL A 64 -3.38 0.30 8.44
CA VAL A 64 -4.02 -1.01 8.42
C VAL A 64 -3.44 -1.83 7.27
N VAL A 65 -2.90 -3.00 7.59
CA VAL A 65 -2.28 -3.91 6.64
C VAL A 65 -3.23 -5.06 6.35
N VAL A 66 -3.53 -5.26 5.07
CA VAL A 66 -4.32 -6.38 4.56
C VAL A 66 -3.39 -7.52 4.17
N ARG A 67 -3.46 -8.63 4.91
CA ARG A 67 -2.83 -9.92 4.54
C ARG A 67 -3.91 -10.93 4.18
N PHE A 68 -3.52 -12.08 3.64
CA PHE A 68 -4.47 -13.12 3.21
C PHE A 68 -5.48 -13.55 4.27
N ASN A 69 -5.02 -13.70 5.52
CA ASN A 69 -5.79 -14.30 6.60
C ASN A 69 -6.03 -13.36 7.78
N LYS A 70 -5.60 -12.09 7.71
CA LYS A 70 -5.73 -11.14 8.82
C LYS A 70 -5.58 -9.69 8.38
N LEU A 71 -6.20 -8.80 9.16
CA LEU A 71 -5.83 -7.38 9.19
C LEU A 71 -4.92 -7.11 10.38
N GLN A 72 -3.87 -6.33 10.16
CA GLN A 72 -2.90 -5.97 11.20
C GLN A 72 -2.69 -4.46 11.23
N LYS A 73 -2.49 -3.88 12.42
CA LYS A 73 -2.04 -2.48 12.53
C LYS A 73 -0.52 -2.40 12.48
N LEU A 74 -0.01 -1.43 11.72
CA LEU A 74 1.41 -1.14 11.59
C LEU A 74 1.64 0.34 11.88
N LEU A 75 2.50 0.63 12.85
CA LEU A 75 2.93 1.98 13.15
C LEU A 75 4.26 2.25 12.42
N LEU A 76 4.25 3.24 11.53
CA LEU A 76 5.43 3.68 10.80
C LEU A 76 5.90 5.02 11.34
N THR A 77 7.18 5.13 11.66
CA THR A 77 7.80 6.43 11.95
C THR A 77 8.35 6.98 10.64
N ILE A 78 7.71 8.02 10.11
CA ILE A 78 8.03 8.60 8.81
C ILE A 78 8.74 9.94 8.98
N CYS A 79 9.65 10.21 8.05
CA CYS A 79 10.36 11.48 7.92
C CYS A 79 10.69 11.71 6.45
N HIS A 80 11.35 12.83 6.13
CA HIS A 80 11.76 13.09 4.76
C HIS A 80 12.73 12.02 4.22
N CYS A 81 13.62 11.50 5.07
CA CYS A 81 14.63 10.51 4.69
C CYS A 81 14.05 9.09 4.52
N HIS A 82 12.98 8.76 5.26
CA HIS A 82 12.31 7.46 5.21
C HIS A 82 10.82 7.65 4.94
N PRO A 83 10.42 7.85 3.67
CA PRO A 83 9.02 7.98 3.30
C PRO A 83 8.23 6.70 3.60
N ALA A 84 6.93 6.85 3.92
CA ALA A 84 6.04 5.72 4.21
C ALA A 84 6.04 4.66 3.12
N ALA A 85 6.02 5.08 1.85
CA ALA A 85 5.95 4.17 0.70
C ALA A 85 7.17 3.24 0.60
N VAL A 86 8.37 3.76 0.90
CA VAL A 86 9.62 2.97 0.88
C VAL A 86 9.60 1.97 2.04
N GLN A 87 9.29 2.43 3.25
CA GLN A 87 9.19 1.56 4.43
C GLN A 87 8.15 0.43 4.24
N LEU A 88 7.01 0.73 3.63
CA LEU A 88 6.02 -0.29 3.30
C LEU A 88 6.56 -1.29 2.28
N MET A 89 7.20 -0.82 1.22
CA MET A 89 7.75 -1.68 0.16
C MET A 89 8.82 -2.63 0.68
N GLU A 90 9.70 -2.15 1.56
CA GLU A 90 10.71 -2.97 2.24
C GLU A 90 10.07 -4.12 3.03
N ARG A 91 8.85 -3.93 3.54
CA ARG A 91 8.07 -4.95 4.28
C ARG A 91 7.17 -5.80 3.38
N GLY A 92 7.29 -5.68 2.06
CA GLY A 92 6.43 -6.37 1.12
C GLY A 92 4.99 -5.86 1.10
N LEU A 93 4.80 -4.58 1.40
CA LEU A 93 3.48 -3.95 1.46
C LEU A 93 3.39 -2.80 0.43
N PHE A 94 2.22 -2.63 -0.16
CA PHE A 94 1.93 -1.50 -1.04
C PHE A 94 0.84 -0.61 -0.44
N GLY A 95 1.15 0.68 -0.25
CA GLY A 95 0.22 1.65 0.33
C GLY A 95 -0.93 2.05 -0.61
N SER A 96 -2.09 2.36 -0.05
CA SER A 96 -3.26 2.85 -0.80
C SER A 96 -3.14 4.31 -1.27
N ALA A 97 -2.15 5.04 -0.73
CA ALA A 97 -1.87 6.43 -1.08
C ALA A 97 -0.35 6.70 -1.13
N PRO A 98 0.09 7.68 -1.93
CA PRO A 98 1.51 7.90 -2.20
C PRO A 98 2.30 8.46 -0.99
N LYS A 99 1.67 9.24 -0.10
CA LYS A 99 2.37 9.94 0.99
C LYS A 99 1.99 9.45 2.39
N GLU A 100 0.70 9.42 2.67
CA GLU A 100 0.15 9.07 3.99
C GLU A 100 -0.91 7.95 3.82
N PRO A 101 -0.49 6.74 3.45
CA PRO A 101 -1.42 5.61 3.32
C PRO A 101 -2.01 5.24 4.68
N THR A 102 -3.34 5.17 4.78
CA THR A 102 -4.03 4.60 5.95
C THR A 102 -4.24 3.09 5.83
N LEU A 103 -4.05 2.56 4.62
CA LEU A 103 -4.19 1.15 4.28
C LEU A 103 -2.99 0.72 3.44
N ALA A 104 -2.49 -0.48 3.65
CA ALA A 104 -1.52 -1.12 2.78
C ALA A 104 -1.92 -2.58 2.54
N VAL A 105 -1.53 -3.13 1.40
CA VAL A 105 -1.87 -4.50 1.00
C VAL A 105 -0.58 -5.28 0.81
N ASP A 106 -0.56 -6.52 1.30
CA ASP A 106 0.55 -7.44 1.11
C ASP A 106 0.77 -7.75 -0.39
N LEU A 107 2.04 -7.75 -0.83
CA LEU A 107 2.39 -8.06 -2.21
C LEU A 107 1.94 -9.45 -2.64
N HIS A 108 1.85 -10.43 -1.73
CA HIS A 108 1.33 -11.75 -2.08
C HIS A 108 -0.18 -11.70 -2.39
N VAL A 109 -0.94 -10.87 -1.64
CA VAL A 109 -2.37 -10.66 -1.91
C VAL A 109 -2.55 -9.94 -3.25
N LEU A 110 -1.71 -8.94 -3.54
CA LEU A 110 -1.74 -8.23 -4.82
C LEU A 110 -1.38 -9.15 -5.99
N ASP A 111 -0.34 -9.98 -5.88
CA ASP A 111 0.04 -10.95 -6.92
C ASP A 111 -1.10 -11.95 -7.19
N PHE A 112 -1.76 -12.45 -6.14
CA PHE A 112 -2.94 -13.29 -6.28
C PHE A 112 -4.08 -12.58 -7.02
N ILE A 113 -4.41 -11.35 -6.62
CA ILE A 113 -5.46 -10.56 -7.26
C ILE A 113 -5.12 -10.27 -8.72
N THR A 114 -3.87 -9.91 -9.04
CA THR A 114 -3.43 -9.69 -10.43
C THR A 114 -3.57 -10.97 -11.27
N ARG A 115 -3.19 -12.12 -10.72
CA ARG A 115 -3.37 -13.43 -11.37
C ARG A 115 -4.84 -13.82 -11.51
N LEU A 116 -5.69 -13.41 -10.59
CA LEU A 116 -7.13 -13.62 -10.65
C LEU A 116 -7.76 -12.77 -11.76
N PHE A 117 -7.38 -11.50 -11.88
CA PHE A 117 -7.86 -10.60 -12.93
C PHE A 117 -7.56 -11.08 -14.34
N LEU A 118 -6.44 -11.79 -14.55
CA LEU A 118 -6.13 -12.39 -15.84
C LEU A 118 -7.04 -13.58 -16.19
N ARG A 119 -7.78 -14.13 -15.22
CA ARG A 119 -8.58 -15.35 -15.37
C ARG A 119 -10.09 -15.12 -15.22
N ILE A 120 -10.50 -13.98 -14.68
CA ILE A 120 -11.91 -13.59 -14.54
C ILE A 120 -12.20 -12.46 -15.52
N SER A 121 -13.38 -12.49 -16.16
CA SER A 121 -13.89 -11.34 -16.92
C SER A 121 -13.80 -10.06 -16.06
N PRO A 122 -13.29 -8.94 -16.60
CA PRO A 122 -12.88 -7.78 -15.79
C PRO A 122 -14.04 -7.23 -14.96
N ASN A 123 -14.09 -7.63 -13.69
CA ASN A 123 -15.09 -7.20 -12.72
C ASN A 123 -14.41 -6.85 -11.40
N ASN A 124 -13.74 -5.68 -11.38
CA ASN A 124 -13.09 -5.13 -10.19
C ASN A 124 -14.07 -5.07 -9.00
N THR A 125 -15.35 -4.74 -9.25
CA THR A 125 -16.37 -4.62 -8.22
C THR A 125 -16.67 -5.94 -7.53
N ALA A 126 -16.85 -7.03 -8.29
CA ALA A 126 -17.08 -8.34 -7.71
C ALA A 126 -15.91 -8.78 -6.83
N ILE A 127 -14.67 -8.57 -7.28
CA ILE A 127 -13.47 -8.92 -6.49
C ILE A 127 -13.38 -8.09 -5.21
N CYS A 128 -13.55 -6.76 -5.29
CA CYS A 128 -13.55 -5.91 -4.10
C CYS A 128 -14.63 -6.34 -3.10
N ASN A 129 -15.85 -6.60 -3.59
CA ASN A 129 -16.95 -7.05 -2.74
C ASN A 129 -16.66 -8.41 -2.11
N THR A 130 -16.07 -9.36 -2.85
CA THR A 130 -15.69 -10.66 -2.30
C THR A 130 -14.61 -10.54 -1.23
N ILE A 131 -13.61 -9.65 -1.41
CA ILE A 131 -12.58 -9.42 -0.40
C ILE A 131 -13.19 -8.78 0.85
N GLU A 132 -14.06 -7.79 0.68
CA GLU A 132 -14.73 -7.11 1.79
C GLU A 132 -15.65 -8.07 2.55
N ASP A 133 -16.41 -8.91 1.84
CA ASP A 133 -17.27 -9.95 2.42
C ASP A 133 -16.45 -11.03 3.15
N PHE A 134 -15.37 -11.52 2.52
CA PHE A 134 -14.45 -12.48 3.13
C PHE A 134 -13.86 -11.93 4.44
N LEU A 135 -13.34 -10.70 4.44
CA LEU A 135 -12.79 -10.08 5.64
C LEU A 135 -13.87 -9.80 6.71
N SER A 136 -15.07 -9.40 6.28
CA SER A 136 -16.22 -9.20 7.16
C SER A 136 -16.66 -10.49 7.84
N SER A 137 -16.65 -11.61 7.12
CA SER A 137 -16.94 -12.95 7.67
C SER A 137 -15.96 -13.36 8.78
N GLN A 138 -14.74 -12.82 8.75
CA GLN A 138 -13.70 -13.03 9.76
C GLN A 138 -13.75 -11.99 10.90
N GLY A 139 -14.79 -11.13 10.93
CA GLY A 139 -14.99 -10.11 11.96
C GLY A 139 -14.30 -8.77 11.71
N TYR A 140 -13.73 -8.55 10.53
CA TYR A 140 -13.03 -7.29 10.19
C TYR A 140 -13.91 -6.34 9.38
N GLN A 141 -13.95 -5.05 9.73
CA GLN A 141 -14.64 -4.00 8.96
C GLN A 141 -13.64 -3.03 8.32
N LEU A 142 -13.64 -2.96 6.98
CA LEU A 142 -12.88 -1.96 6.24
C LEU A 142 -13.58 -0.59 6.35
N ARG A 143 -13.03 0.33 7.15
CA ARG A 143 -13.55 1.71 7.22
C ARG A 143 -12.98 2.54 6.08
N GLY A 144 -13.63 2.48 4.91
CA GLY A 144 -13.44 3.47 3.86
C GLY A 144 -13.93 4.83 4.33
N LYS A 145 -13.04 5.82 4.44
CA LYS A 145 -13.43 7.20 4.79
C LYS A 145 -14.14 7.81 3.57
N VAL A 146 -15.47 7.82 3.57
CA VAL A 146 -16.27 8.63 2.65
C VAL A 146 -16.49 9.98 3.35
N SER A 147 -15.76 11.00 2.89
CA SER A 147 -16.00 12.42 3.20
C SER A 147 -15.88 13.21 1.91
#